data_AF-T0ZDX3-F1
#
_entry.id   AF-T0ZDX3-F1
#
_cell.length_a   1.000
_cell.length_b   1.000
_cell.length_c   1.000
_cell.angle_alpha   90.00
_cell.angle_beta   90.00
_cell.angle_gamma   90.00
#
_symmetry.space_group_name_H-M   'P 1'
#
loop_
_entity.id
_entity.type
_entity.pdbx_description
1 polymer ?
#
loop_
_entity_poly.entity_id
_entity_poly.type
_entity_poly.pdbx_seq_one_letter_code
_entity_poly.pdbx_strand_id
1 'polypeptide(L)'
;KGADSRRILYKHAVPNAMLPMISLIAINLGLMVTGAILVETVFSWPGIGYMIYEAIGHLDYPMLQGAFIIVTFSVVLANLLADLIYGLVDPRIRFK
;
A
#
# COMPACT_ATOMS: atom_id res chain seq x y z
N LYS A 1 37.76 11.53 11.11
CA LYS A 1 36.87 12.02 10.01
C LYS A 1 37.18 11.19 8.79
N GLY A 2 36.38 10.18 8.46
CA GLY A 2 36.74 9.22 7.41
C GLY A 2 35.83 8.00 7.36
N ALA A 3 34.52 8.21 7.47
CA ALA A 3 33.58 7.17 7.08
C ALA A 3 33.20 7.43 5.63
N ASP A 4 33.49 6.45 4.77
CA ASP A 4 33.14 6.43 3.36
C ASP A 4 31.70 6.94 3.14
N SER A 5 31.51 7.93 2.27
CA SER A 5 30.22 8.62 2.07
C SER A 5 29.09 7.64 1.76
N ARG A 6 29.41 6.51 1.10
CA ARG A 6 28.48 5.40 0.88
C ARG A 6 27.99 4.78 2.19
N ARG A 7 28.86 4.56 3.17
CA ARG A 7 28.49 3.96 4.46
C ARG A 7 27.60 4.87 5.31
N ILE A 8 27.75 6.19 5.19
CA ILE A 8 26.86 7.16 5.85
C ILE A 8 25.50 7.18 5.16
N LEU A 9 25.49 7.20 3.82
CA LEU A 9 24.26 7.19 3.02
C LEU A 9 23.41 5.95 3.33
N TYR A 10 23.98 4.75 3.23
CA TYR A 10 23.25 3.51 3.48
C TYR A 10 22.89 3.27 4.96
N LYS A 11 23.74 3.68 5.92
CA LYS A 11 23.52 3.37 7.35
C LYS A 11 22.68 4.41 8.09
N HIS A 12 22.66 5.67 7.63
CA HIS A 12 22.00 6.78 8.33
C HIS A 12 20.99 7.53 7.46
N ALA A 13 21.30 7.82 6.19
CA ALA A 13 20.41 8.59 5.34
C ALA A 13 19.23 7.76 4.80
N VAL A 14 19.49 6.52 4.36
CA VAL A 14 18.45 5.63 3.80
C VAL A 14 17.34 5.33 4.82
N PRO A 15 17.61 4.89 6.07
CA PRO A 15 16.53 4.62 7.03
C PRO A 15 15.72 5.86 7.41
N ASN A 16 16.35 7.03 7.46
CA ASN A 16 15.68 8.29 7.81
C ASN A 16 14.88 8.89 6.62
N ALA A 17 15.32 8.64 5.39
CA ALA A 17 14.62 9.05 4.17
C ALA A 17 13.50 8.07 3.76
N MET A 18 13.56 6.82 4.21
CA MET A 18 12.53 5.82 3.93
C MET A 18 11.17 6.18 4.56
N LEU A 19 11.15 6.77 5.76
CA LEU A 19 9.92 7.22 6.43
C LEU A 19 9.03 8.10 5.52
N PRO A 20 9.51 9.26 5.01
CA PRO A 20 8.72 10.09 4.11
C PRO A 20 8.50 9.44 2.73
N MET A 21 9.43 8.60 2.26
CA MET A 21 9.30 7.93 0.96
C MET A 21 8.17 6.90 0.96
N ILE A 22 8.01 6.14 2.04
CA ILE A 22 6.91 5.19 2.24
C ILE A 22 5.58 5.93 2.24
N SER A 23 5.48 7.06 2.97
CA SER A 23 4.27 7.89 2.94
C SER A 23 3.95 8.41 1.54
N LEU A 24 4.97 8.84 0.79
CA LEU A 24 4.79 9.32 -0.58
C LEU A 24 4.29 8.21 -1.53
N ILE A 25 4.85 7.00 -1.40
CA ILE A 25 4.42 5.83 -2.18
C ILE A 25 2.98 5.45 -1.83
N ALA A 26 2.61 5.45 -0.54
CA ALA A 26 1.25 5.17 -0.09
C ALA A 26 0.23 6.15 -0.68
N ILE A 27 0.55 7.45 -0.70
CA ILE A 27 -0.30 8.48 -1.32
C ILE A 27 -0.45 8.23 -2.83
N ASN A 28 0.65 7.97 -3.55
CA ASN A 28 0.61 7.71 -4.99
C ASN A 28 -0.18 6.46 -5.34
N LEU A 29 -0.03 5.38 -4.55
CA LEU A 29 -0.82 4.16 -4.74
C LEU A 29 -2.32 4.42 -4.54
N GLY A 30 -2.69 5.22 -3.54
CA GLY A 30 -4.08 5.64 -3.35
C GLY A 30 -4.64 6.36 -4.57
N LEU A 31 -3.87 7.32 -5.12
CA LEU A 31 -4.24 8.05 -6.34
C LEU A 31 -4.36 7.11 -7.56
N MET A 32 -3.46 6.13 -7.70
CA MET A 32 -3.53 5.15 -8.79
C MET A 32 -4.78 4.27 -8.69
N VAL A 33 -5.15 3.83 -7.49
CA VAL A 33 -6.38 3.05 -7.27
C VAL A 33 -7.62 3.88 -7.63
N THR A 34 -7.67 5.15 -7.21
CA THR A 34 -8.78 6.04 -7.58
C THR A 34 -8.85 6.25 -9.10
N GLY A 35 -7.70 6.42 -9.77
CA GLY A 35 -7.64 6.50 -11.23
C GLY A 35 -8.09 5.21 -11.91
N ALA A 36 -7.74 4.04 -11.36
CA ALA A 36 -8.18 2.74 -11.87
C ALA A 36 -9.71 2.59 -11.80
N ILE A 37 -10.34 2.99 -10.69
CA ILE A 37 -11.82 2.99 -10.56
C ILE A 37 -12.47 3.88 -11.63
N LEU A 38 -11.90 5.05 -11.91
CA LEU A 38 -12.42 5.95 -12.96
C LEU A 38 -12.33 5.29 -14.35
N VAL A 39 -11.22 4.62 -14.65
CA VAL A 39 -11.06 3.90 -15.92
C VAL A 39 -12.02 2.70 -15.98
N GLU A 40 -12.19 1.95 -14.90
CA GLU A 40 -13.14 0.84 -14.83
C GLU A 40 -14.59 1.29 -15.07
N THR A 41 -14.99 2.42 -14.48
CA THR A 41 -16.34 2.98 -14.63
C THR A 41 -16.60 3.57 -16.02
N VAL A 42 -15.67 4.34 -16.57
CA VAL A 42 -15.83 4.97 -17.89
C VAL A 42 -15.81 3.95 -19.03
N PHE A 43 -14.95 2.93 -18.94
CA PHE A 43 -14.84 1.90 -19.98
C PHE A 43 -15.70 0.65 -19.72
N SER A 44 -16.52 0.65 -18.65
CA SER A 44 -17.33 -0.50 -18.21
C SER A 44 -16.50 -1.79 -18.10
N TRP A 45 -15.25 -1.67 -17.65
CA TRP A 45 -14.38 -2.82 -17.46
C TRP A 45 -14.78 -3.52 -16.15
N PRO A 46 -15.07 -4.83 -16.17
CA PRO A 46 -15.52 -5.54 -14.98
C PRO A 46 -14.38 -5.70 -13.97
N GLY A 47 -14.29 -4.76 -13.03
CA GLY A 47 -13.34 -4.75 -11.92
C GLY A 47 -14.02 -4.60 -10.56
N ILE A 48 -13.25 -4.79 -9.49
CA ILE A 48 -13.77 -4.68 -8.11
C ILE A 48 -14.23 -3.24 -7.82
N GLY A 49 -13.53 -2.24 -8.37
CA GLY A 49 -13.90 -0.83 -8.24
C GLY A 49 -15.23 -0.52 -8.91
N TYR A 50 -15.44 -1.05 -10.11
CA TYR A 50 -16.71 -0.97 -10.82
C TYR A 50 -17.87 -1.61 -10.03
N MET A 51 -17.67 -2.82 -9.49
CA MET A 51 -18.71 -3.52 -8.71
C MET A 51 -19.08 -2.77 -7.43
N ILE A 52 -18.11 -2.17 -6.74
CA ILE A 52 -18.37 -1.31 -5.58
C ILE A 52 -19.18 -0.07 -6.00
N TYR A 53 -18.81 0.56 -7.12
CA TYR A 53 -19.51 1.74 -7.63
C TYR A 53 -20.97 1.45 -7.98
N GLU A 54 -21.23 0.33 -8.66
CA GLU A 54 -22.59 -0.12 -9.00
C GLU A 54 -23.40 -0.47 -7.75
N ALA A 55 -22.79 -1.14 -6.76
CA ALA A 55 -23.43 -1.48 -5.49
C ALA A 55 -23.81 -0.24 -4.67
N ILE A 56 -23.02 0.84 -4.71
CA ILE A 56 -23.40 2.14 -4.12
C ILE A 56 -24.65 2.70 -4.80
N GLY A 57 -24.69 2.67 -6.14
CA GLY A 57 -25.84 3.16 -6.92
C GLY A 57 -27.13 2.38 -6.65
N HIS A 58 -27.02 1.06 -6.43
CA HIS A 58 -28.15 0.16 -6.19
C HIS A 58 -28.46 -0.03 -4.69
N LEU A 59 -27.71 0.63 -3.79
CA LEU A 59 -27.81 0.48 -2.34
C LEU A 59 -27.72 -1.00 -1.89
N ASP A 60 -26.90 -1.78 -2.60
CA ASP A 60 -26.68 -3.20 -2.31
C ASP A 60 -25.64 -3.34 -1.18
N TYR A 61 -26.13 -3.24 0.06
CA TYR A 61 -25.30 -3.36 1.26
C TYR A 61 -24.57 -4.71 1.38
N PRO A 62 -25.19 -5.87 1.08
CA PRO A 62 -24.49 -7.15 1.07
C PRO A 62 -23.27 -7.18 0.13
N MET A 63 -23.43 -6.68 -1.09
CA MET A 63 -22.33 -6.62 -2.07
C MET A 63 -21.19 -5.72 -1.57
N LEU A 64 -21.53 -4.53 -1.06
CA LEU A 64 -20.55 -3.62 -0.47
C LEU A 64 -19.80 -4.27 0.68
N GLN A 65 -20.52 -4.92 1.60
CA GLN A 65 -19.91 -5.57 2.75
C GLN A 65 -18.95 -6.70 2.34
N GLY A 66 -19.32 -7.49 1.34
CA GLY A 66 -18.44 -8.52 0.76
C GLY A 66 -17.16 -7.91 0.16
N ALA A 67 -17.29 -6.85 -0.62
CA ALA A 67 -16.15 -6.14 -1.20
C ALA A 67 -15.25 -5.54 -0.10
N PHE A 68 -15.82 -4.93 0.93
CA PHE A 68 -15.07 -4.40 2.09
C PHE A 68 -14.26 -5.47 2.80
N ILE A 69 -14.82 -6.68 3.00
CA ILE A 69 -14.10 -7.79 3.63
C ILE A 69 -12.88 -8.18 2.78
N ILE A 70 -13.04 -8.32 1.46
CA ILE A 70 -11.96 -8.69 0.54
C ILE A 70 -10.84 -7.63 0.55
N VAL A 71 -11.22 -6.35 0.46
CA VAL A 71 -10.26 -5.23 0.48
C VAL A 71 -9.53 -5.18 1.81
N THR A 72 -10.26 -5.27 2.93
CA THR A 72 -9.66 -5.24 4.28
C THR A 72 -8.69 -6.41 4.46
N PHE A 73 -9.09 -7.62 4.09
CA PHE A 73 -8.23 -8.80 4.14
C PHE A 73 -6.95 -8.61 3.32
N SER A 74 -7.07 -8.06 2.10
CA SER A 74 -5.94 -7.80 1.22
C SER A 74 -4.97 -6.76 1.82
N VAL A 75 -5.49 -5.70 2.44
CA VAL A 75 -4.68 -4.67 3.11
C VAL A 75 -3.97 -5.24 4.34
N VAL A 76 -4.66 -6.04 5.15
CA VAL A 76 -4.05 -6.69 6.32
C VAL A 76 -2.95 -7.65 5.87
N LEU A 77 -3.19 -8.43 4.81
CA LEU A 77 -2.20 -9.34 4.24
C LEU A 77 -0.99 -8.58 3.69
N ALA A 78 -1.21 -7.47 2.98
CA ALA A 78 -0.14 -6.63 2.45
C ALA A 78 0.70 -6.00 3.57
N ASN A 79 0.07 -5.51 4.64
CA ASN A 79 0.79 -5.00 5.81
C ASN A 79 1.59 -6.10 6.52
N LEU A 80 1.00 -7.30 6.70
CA LEU A 80 1.72 -8.43 7.29
C LEU A 80 2.94 -8.82 6.46
N LEU A 81 2.82 -8.83 5.13
CA LEU A 81 3.95 -9.06 4.23
C LEU A 81 4.99 -7.94 4.33
N ALA A 82 4.56 -6.68 4.40
CA ALA A 82 5.46 -5.55 4.59
C ALA A 82 6.24 -5.68 5.90
N ASP A 83 5.57 -5.98 7.01
CA ASP A 83 6.19 -6.18 8.32
C ASP A 83 7.19 -7.35 8.31
N LEU A 84 6.88 -8.44 7.61
CA LEU A 84 7.80 -9.57 7.44
C LEU A 84 9.03 -9.17 6.62
N ILE A 85 8.84 -8.41 5.55
CA ILE A 85 9.95 -7.89 4.72
C ILE A 85 10.80 -6.91 5.53
N TYR A 86 10.19 -6.01 6.31
CA TYR A 86 10.92 -5.14 7.24
C TYR A 86 11.72 -5.98 8.26
N GLY A 87 11.15 -7.06 8.78
CA GLY A 87 11.85 -7.99 9.68
C GLY A 87 13.06 -8.69 9.05
N LEU A 88 13.02 -8.97 7.75
CA LEU A 88 14.11 -9.58 6.99
C LEU A 88 15.17 -8.56 6.54
N VAL A 89 14.75 -7.35 6.17
CA VAL A 89 15.62 -6.30 5.62
C VAL A 89 16.28 -5.47 6.72
N ASP A 90 15.69 -5.37 7.91
CA ASP A 90 16.24 -4.60 9.01
C ASP A 90 17.03 -5.46 10.01
N PRO A 91 18.38 -5.53 9.93
CA PRO A 91 19.22 -6.21 10.92
C PRO A 91 19.24 -5.51 12.29
N ARG A 92 18.51 -4.40 12.51
CA ARG A 92 18.41 -3.70 13.80
C ARG A 92 17.42 -4.31 14.78
N ILE A 93 16.50 -5.19 14.35
CA ILE A 93 15.66 -5.98 15.28
C ILE A 93 16.52 -7.03 16.00
N ARG A 94 17.74 -7.27 15.49
CA ARG A 94 18.77 -8.06 16.16
C ARG A 94 19.61 -7.20 17.09
N PHE A 95 19.00 -6.64 18.12
CA PHE A 95 19.75 -6.16 19.29
C PHE A 95 19.25 -6.86 20.56
N LYS A 96 20.02 -7.92 20.89
CA LYS A 96 20.03 -8.81 22.06
C LYS A 96 18.90 -9.82 22.20
#